data_AF-A0A4Y2HZ06-F1
#
_entry.id   AF-A0A4Y2HZ06-F1
#
_cell.length_a   1.000
_cell.length_b   1.000
_cell.length_c   1.000
_cell.angle_alpha   90.00
_cell.angle_beta   90.00
_cell.angle_gamma   90.00
#
_symmetry.space_group_name_H-M   'P 1'
#
loop_
_entity.id
_entity.type
_entity.pdbx_description
1 polymer ?
#
loop_
_entity_poly.entity_id
_entity_poly.type
_entity_poly.pdbx_seq_one_letter_code
_entity_poly.pdbx_strand_id
1 'polypeptide(L)'
;SDGVPVNLHTSLLLDMRNEAYIIRYLDLNVTEDPIIPYQEIYRHYIFGSPKASVSVIGDVVGAPFPIDPRSPVGLKALRVADMVKSGEHIMFDFAYTLYTLHYLRLTNQLRTDTMRGMLEYLNKAYVYQSVFYKNGAFTMFKGEEPSLWLTAYCARMFHLAMYSDWENYLYIEPEMIMRSMEYMLRYQTREGS
;
A
#
# COMPACT_ATOMS: atom_id res chain seq x y z
N SER A 1 -13.73 -17.58 18.30
CA SER A 1 -14.84 -17.52 17.33
C SER A 1 -14.59 -18.59 16.31
N ASP A 2 -15.58 -19.43 16.03
CA ASP A 2 -15.46 -20.45 14.98
C ASP A 2 -15.44 -19.78 13.60
N GLY A 3 -14.91 -20.47 12.60
CA GLY A 3 -14.90 -20.05 11.19
C GLY A 3 -13.75 -19.13 10.75
N VAL A 4 -13.65 -18.92 9.44
CA VAL A 4 -12.69 -18.02 8.78
C VAL A 4 -13.45 -16.84 8.18
N PRO A 5 -13.03 -15.59 8.40
CA PRO A 5 -13.72 -14.43 7.83
C PRO A 5 -13.59 -14.41 6.30
N VAL A 6 -14.73 -14.31 5.61
CA VAL A 6 -14.79 -14.03 4.17
C VAL A 6 -15.13 -12.55 4.01
N ASN A 7 -14.29 -11.82 3.27
CA ASN A 7 -14.50 -10.39 3.02
C ASN A 7 -14.95 -10.21 1.56
N LEU A 8 -16.06 -9.51 1.37
CA LEU A 8 -16.58 -9.12 0.07
C LEU A 8 -16.54 -7.60 -0.04
N HIS A 9 -16.19 -7.08 -1.22
CA HIS A 9 -16.16 -5.66 -1.49
C HIS A 9 -16.86 -5.36 -2.82
N THR A 10 -17.66 -4.30 -2.83
CA THR A 10 -18.28 -3.73 -4.01
C THR A 10 -18.03 -2.24 -3.99
N SER A 11 -17.46 -1.71 -5.08
CA SER A 11 -17.19 -0.30 -5.26
C SER A 11 -17.91 0.21 -6.51
N LEU A 12 -18.36 1.46 -6.44
CA LEU A 12 -19.05 2.13 -7.52
C LEU A 12 -18.55 3.57 -7.61
N LEU A 13 -18.29 4.05 -8.82
CA LEU A 13 -18.05 5.46 -9.07
C LEU A 13 -19.40 6.16 -9.21
N LEU A 14 -19.66 7.14 -8.36
CA LEU A 14 -20.88 7.95 -8.40
C LEU A 14 -20.61 9.25 -9.14
N ASP A 15 -21.10 9.36 -10.38
CA ASP A 15 -21.13 10.62 -11.12
C ASP A 15 -22.46 11.34 -10.86
N MET A 16 -22.41 12.49 -10.20
CA MET A 16 -23.60 13.28 -9.88
C MET A 16 -24.06 14.20 -11.02
N ARG A 17 -23.32 14.27 -12.14
CA ARG A 17 -23.68 15.14 -13.27
C ARG A 17 -24.62 14.46 -14.26
N ASN A 18 -24.52 13.13 -14.38
CA ASN A 18 -25.24 12.36 -15.38
C ASN A 18 -26.13 11.31 -14.68
N GLU A 19 -27.27 11.78 -14.17
CA GLU A 19 -28.39 11.00 -13.60
C GLU A 19 -28.07 9.98 -12.49
N ALA A 20 -28.61 10.23 -11.28
CA ALA A 20 -28.47 9.40 -10.09
C ALA A 20 -29.30 8.09 -10.09
N TYR A 21 -29.44 7.40 -11.24
CA TYR A 21 -30.26 6.17 -11.33
C TYR A 21 -29.52 4.87 -10.95
N ILE A 22 -28.31 4.96 -10.36
CA ILE A 22 -27.42 3.81 -10.10
C ILE A 22 -27.69 3.14 -8.73
N ILE A 23 -28.89 3.29 -8.16
CA ILE A 23 -29.23 2.68 -6.86
C ILE A 23 -29.39 1.15 -6.96
N ARG A 24 -29.70 0.62 -8.16
CA ARG A 24 -30.00 -0.81 -8.38
C ARG A 24 -28.80 -1.76 -8.39
N TYR A 25 -27.57 -1.29 -8.19
CA TYR A 25 -26.36 -2.11 -8.29
C TYR A 25 -25.67 -2.37 -6.93
N LEU A 26 -26.35 -2.10 -5.82
CA LEU A 26 -25.82 -2.26 -4.46
C LEU A 26 -26.43 -3.43 -3.69
N ASP A 27 -27.21 -4.30 -4.35
CA ASP A 27 -27.76 -5.50 -3.73
C ASP A 27 -26.63 -6.49 -3.40
N LEU A 28 -26.35 -6.67 -2.11
CA LEU A 28 -25.40 -7.65 -1.60
C LEU A 28 -26.18 -8.85 -1.06
N ASN A 29 -25.95 -10.02 -1.64
CA ASN A 29 -26.52 -11.26 -1.12
C ASN A 29 -25.89 -11.60 0.24
N VAL A 30 -26.71 -11.61 1.30
CA VAL A 30 -26.30 -12.05 2.64
C VAL A 30 -27.02 -13.35 2.96
N THR A 31 -26.26 -14.40 3.25
CA THR A 31 -26.82 -15.66 3.74
C THR A 31 -27.23 -15.51 5.21
N GLU A 32 -28.52 -15.65 5.50
CA GLU A 32 -29.08 -15.54 6.86
C GLU A 32 -29.86 -16.79 7.33
N ASP A 33 -29.76 -17.91 6.61
CA ASP A 33 -30.56 -19.09 6.90
C ASP A 33 -30.19 -19.73 8.27
N PRO A 34 -31.12 -19.80 9.25
CA PRO A 34 -30.83 -20.33 10.59
C PRO A 34 -30.73 -21.86 10.62
N ILE A 35 -31.24 -22.55 9.59
CA ILE A 35 -31.30 -24.02 9.54
C ILE A 35 -30.12 -24.53 8.70
N ILE A 36 -29.00 -24.77 9.37
CA ILE A 36 -27.89 -25.53 8.77
C ILE A 36 -28.01 -26.96 9.28
N PRO A 37 -28.24 -27.97 8.41
CA PRO A 37 -28.27 -29.36 8.84
C PRO A 37 -26.98 -29.69 9.60
N TYR A 38 -27.11 -30.40 10.72
CA TYR A 38 -26.02 -30.75 11.67
C TYR A 38 -24.83 -31.52 11.07
N GLN A 39 -24.85 -31.82 9.78
CA GLN A 39 -23.71 -32.38 9.07
C GLN A 39 -22.66 -31.26 8.93
N GLU A 40 -21.65 -31.29 9.80
CA GLU A 40 -20.52 -30.35 9.87
C GLU A 40 -19.86 -30.09 8.50
N ILE A 41 -20.00 -31.03 7.55
CA ILE A 41 -19.49 -30.98 6.19
C ILE A 41 -20.10 -29.83 5.35
N TYR A 42 -21.32 -29.36 5.64
CA TYR A 42 -22.04 -28.38 4.80
C TYR A 42 -22.18 -26.99 5.42
N ARG A 43 -21.49 -26.71 6.54
CA ARG A 43 -21.57 -25.40 7.21
C ARG A 43 -20.70 -24.36 6.51
N HIS A 44 -21.22 -23.76 5.44
CA HIS A 44 -20.54 -22.71 4.66
C HIS A 44 -20.57 -21.31 5.30
N TYR A 45 -21.39 -21.10 6.34
CA TYR A 45 -21.54 -19.80 7.00
C TYR A 45 -21.90 -19.93 8.49
N ILE A 46 -21.63 -18.89 9.27
CA ILE A 46 -21.99 -18.81 10.70
C ILE A 46 -23.15 -17.85 10.86
N PHE A 47 -24.26 -18.35 11.40
CA PHE A 47 -25.44 -17.53 11.69
C PHE A 47 -25.11 -16.31 12.55
N GLY A 48 -25.61 -15.13 12.16
CA GLY A 48 -25.36 -13.86 12.85
C GLY A 48 -23.94 -13.31 12.71
N SER A 49 -23.07 -13.93 11.90
CA SER A 49 -21.70 -13.42 11.64
C SER A 49 -21.56 -12.28 10.61
N PRO A 50 -22.47 -12.06 9.64
CA PRO A 50 -22.31 -10.99 8.66
C PRO A 50 -22.14 -9.60 9.29
N LYS A 51 -21.17 -8.83 8.78
CA LYS A 51 -20.93 -7.42 9.14
C LYS A 51 -20.68 -6.62 7.87
N ALA A 52 -21.20 -5.40 7.80
CA ALA A 52 -21.02 -4.51 6.67
C ALA A 52 -20.50 -3.14 7.13
N SER A 53 -19.70 -2.50 6.29
CA SER A 53 -19.29 -1.10 6.44
C SER A 53 -19.35 -0.40 5.09
N VAL A 54 -19.76 0.86 5.08
CA VAL A 54 -19.87 1.69 3.88
C VAL A 54 -18.92 2.87 4.01
N SER A 55 -18.15 3.14 2.95
CA SER A 55 -17.31 4.32 2.83
C SER A 55 -17.68 5.10 1.56
N VAL A 56 -17.68 6.42 1.67
CA VAL A 56 -17.92 7.33 0.55
C VAL A 56 -16.74 8.28 0.48
N ILE A 57 -16.19 8.45 -0.72
CA ILE A 57 -15.00 9.26 -0.95
C ILE A 57 -15.35 10.28 -2.02
N GLY A 58 -15.08 11.56 -1.74
CA GLY A 58 -15.32 12.68 -2.67
C GLY A 58 -14.19 12.93 -3.67
N ASP A 59 -13.26 12.00 -3.80
CA ASP A 59 -12.08 12.10 -4.66
C ASP A 59 -11.88 10.78 -5.42
N VAL A 60 -11.49 10.86 -6.69
CA VAL A 60 -11.26 9.73 -7.60
C VAL A 60 -10.04 8.89 -7.21
N VAL A 61 -9.07 9.46 -6.49
CA VAL A 61 -7.86 8.75 -6.05
C VAL A 61 -8.05 8.04 -4.70
N GLY A 62 -9.20 8.22 -4.05
CA GLY A 62 -9.49 7.63 -2.75
C GLY A 62 -9.28 8.61 -1.59
N ALA A 63 -9.52 8.15 -0.36
CA ALA A 63 -9.25 8.92 0.85
C ALA A 63 -7.77 8.74 1.22
N PRO A 64 -6.92 9.76 1.10
CA PRO A 64 -5.50 9.63 1.45
C PRO A 64 -5.29 9.33 2.95
N PHE A 65 -6.29 9.66 3.79
CA PHE A 65 -6.29 9.43 5.24
C PHE A 65 -7.65 8.85 5.69
N PRO A 66 -7.80 7.52 5.77
CA PRO A 66 -9.08 6.98 6.21
C PRO A 66 -9.28 7.10 7.74
N ILE A 67 -8.22 7.22 8.56
CA ILE A 67 -8.36 7.23 10.05
C ILE A 67 -7.30 8.08 10.79
N ASP A 68 -6.03 8.09 10.35
CA ASP A 68 -4.95 8.87 10.99
C ASP A 68 -4.22 9.76 9.95
N PRO A 69 -4.21 11.10 10.11
CA PRO A 69 -3.44 12.01 9.25
C PRO A 69 -1.93 11.73 9.21
N ARG A 70 -1.42 10.92 10.15
CA ARG A 70 0.00 10.56 10.30
C ARG A 70 0.31 9.16 9.79
N SER A 71 -0.70 8.37 9.45
CA SER A 71 -0.54 7.03 8.89
C SER A 71 -1.28 6.94 7.56
N PRO A 72 -0.58 7.10 6.42
CA PRO A 72 -1.16 6.83 5.11
C PRO A 72 -1.67 5.38 5.03
N VAL A 73 -2.51 5.11 4.04
CA VAL A 73 -3.05 3.77 3.74
C VAL A 73 -1.91 2.81 3.40
N GLY A 74 -1.37 2.10 4.39
CA GLY A 74 -0.36 1.04 4.19
C GLY A 74 -0.99 -0.34 3.99
N LEU A 75 -0.15 -1.38 3.92
CA LEU A 75 -0.53 -2.80 3.82
C LEU A 75 -1.59 -3.26 4.82
N LYS A 76 -1.61 -2.65 6.01
CA LYS A 76 -2.64 -2.88 7.03
C LYS A 76 -4.04 -2.57 6.54
N ALA A 77 -4.19 -1.51 5.74
CA ALA A 77 -5.47 -1.17 5.14
C ALA A 77 -5.87 -2.16 4.03
N LEU A 78 -4.90 -2.81 3.39
CA LEU A 78 -5.12 -3.93 2.46
C LEU A 78 -5.37 -5.26 3.17
N ARG A 79 -5.38 -5.27 4.51
CA ARG A 79 -5.59 -6.47 5.35
C ARG A 79 -4.59 -7.59 5.04
N VAL A 80 -3.40 -7.23 4.56
CA VAL A 80 -2.28 -8.15 4.42
C VAL A 80 -1.76 -8.51 5.82
N ALA A 81 -1.33 -9.75 6.00
CA ALA A 81 -0.93 -10.26 7.31
C ALA A 81 0.27 -9.47 7.89
N ASP A 82 0.08 -8.90 9.09
CA ASP A 82 1.08 -8.11 9.82
C ASP A 82 2.41 -8.85 10.10
N MET A 83 2.38 -10.19 10.05
CA MET A 83 3.53 -11.04 10.40
C MET A 83 4.53 -11.22 9.25
N VAL A 84 4.19 -10.87 8.01
CA VAL A 84 5.11 -10.99 6.87
C VAL A 84 5.78 -9.64 6.62
N LYS A 85 7.04 -9.48 7.04
CA LYS A 85 7.85 -8.28 6.76
C LYS A 85 8.96 -8.61 5.76
N SER A 86 8.68 -8.41 4.47
CA SER A 86 9.68 -8.42 3.40
C SER A 86 10.17 -7.00 3.12
N GLY A 87 11.30 -6.87 2.43
CA GLY A 87 11.76 -5.60 1.89
C GLY A 87 10.82 -5.05 0.80
N GLU A 88 10.02 -5.91 0.15
CA GLU A 88 9.01 -5.49 -0.82
C GLU A 88 7.80 -4.83 -0.14
N HIS A 89 7.32 -5.40 0.97
CA HIS A 89 6.23 -4.82 1.75
C HIS A 89 6.56 -3.43 2.31
N ILE A 90 7.77 -3.26 2.83
CA ILE A 90 8.22 -1.95 3.33
C ILE A 90 8.31 -0.94 2.19
N MET A 91 8.85 -1.35 1.03
CA MET A 91 8.93 -0.48 -0.14
C MET A 91 7.55 -0.16 -0.72
N PHE A 92 6.60 -1.08 -0.66
CA PHE A 92 5.21 -0.84 -1.05
C PHE A 92 4.59 0.27 -0.20
N ASP A 93 4.70 0.18 1.13
CA ASP A 93 4.20 1.21 2.04
C ASP A 93 4.87 2.58 1.80
N PHE A 94 6.19 2.58 1.56
CA PHE A 94 6.94 3.78 1.20
C PHE A 94 6.42 4.39 -0.12
N ALA A 95 6.32 3.59 -1.17
CA ALA A 95 5.89 4.04 -2.49
C ALA A 95 4.45 4.58 -2.48
N TYR A 96 3.52 3.86 -1.85
CA TYR A 96 2.13 4.30 -1.75
C TYR A 96 2.03 5.65 -1.02
N THR A 97 2.75 5.79 0.08
CA THR A 97 2.82 7.05 0.84
C THR A 97 3.40 8.18 -0.01
N LEU A 98 4.47 7.91 -0.74
CA LEU A 98 5.14 8.89 -1.61
C LEU A 98 4.21 9.35 -2.74
N TYR A 99 3.51 8.43 -3.40
CA TYR A 99 2.53 8.79 -4.45
C TYR A 99 1.37 9.58 -3.88
N THR A 100 0.89 9.24 -2.69
CA THR A 100 -0.15 10.01 -1.99
C THR A 100 0.33 11.43 -1.70
N LEU A 101 1.58 11.58 -1.25
CA LEU A 101 2.20 12.88 -0.98
C LEU A 101 2.29 13.72 -2.27
N HIS A 102 2.77 13.12 -3.37
CA HIS A 102 2.82 13.79 -4.67
C HIS A 102 1.43 14.16 -5.18
N TYR A 103 0.44 13.28 -5.04
CA TYR A 103 -0.94 13.57 -5.44
C TYR A 103 -1.46 14.81 -4.72
N LEU A 104 -1.40 14.82 -3.39
CA LEU A 104 -1.84 15.95 -2.57
C LEU A 104 -1.11 17.25 -2.92
N ARG A 105 0.18 17.16 -3.22
CA ARG A 105 0.98 18.31 -3.65
C ARG A 105 0.51 18.85 -5.00
N LEU A 106 0.33 17.97 -5.99
CA LEU A 106 -0.05 18.34 -7.35
C LEU A 106 -1.49 18.88 -7.43
N THR A 107 -2.38 18.40 -6.58
CA THR A 107 -3.77 18.90 -6.48
C THR A 107 -3.93 20.08 -5.53
N ASN A 108 -2.84 20.59 -4.95
CA ASN A 108 -2.84 21.67 -3.96
C ASN A 108 -3.70 21.38 -2.71
N GLN A 109 -3.80 20.11 -2.33
CA GLN A 109 -4.51 19.63 -1.14
C GLN A 109 -3.54 19.33 0.03
N LEU A 110 -2.22 19.44 -0.19
CA LEU A 110 -1.21 19.12 0.81
C LEU A 110 -1.10 20.21 1.87
N ARG A 111 -1.52 19.89 3.10
CA ARG A 111 -1.30 20.74 4.27
C ARG A 111 0.07 20.51 4.89
N THR A 112 0.65 21.55 5.50
CA THR A 112 2.00 21.50 6.09
C THR A 112 2.13 20.48 7.23
N ASP A 113 1.12 20.36 8.08
CA ASP A 113 1.10 19.41 9.21
C ASP A 113 1.04 17.96 8.72
N THR A 114 0.19 17.70 7.73
CA THR A 114 0.08 16.41 7.05
C THR A 114 1.38 16.05 6.32
N MET A 115 1.95 16.98 5.56
CA MET A 115 3.22 16.80 4.86
C MET A 115 4.33 16.36 5.81
N ARG A 116 4.49 17.06 6.94
CA ARG A 116 5.50 16.72 7.95
C ARG A 116 5.31 15.28 8.45
N GLY A 117 4.10 14.91 8.84
CA GLY A 117 3.81 13.56 9.33
C GLY A 117 4.11 12.48 8.29
N MET A 118 3.77 12.71 7.02
CA MET A 118 4.07 11.77 5.93
C MET A 118 5.57 11.65 5.66
N LEU A 119 6.31 12.76 5.67
CA LEU A 119 7.77 12.75 5.47
C LEU A 119 8.49 12.05 6.64
N GLU A 120 8.05 12.28 7.88
CA GLU A 120 8.58 11.56 9.05
C GLU A 120 8.31 10.05 8.98
N TYR A 121 7.14 9.65 8.48
CA TYR A 121 6.83 8.25 8.21
C TYR A 121 7.72 7.66 7.12
N LEU A 122 7.87 8.35 5.99
CA LEU A 122 8.75 7.95 4.88
C LEU A 122 10.19 7.79 5.36
N ASN A 123 10.68 8.68 6.22
CA ASN A 123 12.03 8.58 6.77
C ASN A 123 12.20 7.32 7.63
N LYS A 124 11.21 6.96 8.46
CA LYS A 124 11.22 5.69 9.20
C LYS A 124 11.20 4.49 8.26
N ALA A 125 10.35 4.52 7.23
CA ALA A 125 10.28 3.45 6.24
C ALA A 125 11.59 3.29 5.45
N TYR A 126 12.25 4.40 5.08
CA TYR A 126 13.60 4.41 4.49
C TYR A 126 14.63 3.72 5.39
N VAL A 127 14.65 4.07 6.68
CA VAL A 127 15.54 3.44 7.67
C VAL A 127 15.22 1.94 7.84
N TYR A 128 13.95 1.53 7.80
CA TYR A 128 13.62 0.11 7.86
C TYR A 128 14.01 -0.64 6.58
N GLN A 129 13.88 0.01 5.41
CA GLN A 129 14.26 -0.58 4.13
C GLN A 129 15.77 -0.80 4.04
N SER A 130 16.58 0.08 4.62
CA SER A 130 18.05 -0.05 4.58
C SER A 130 18.57 -1.32 5.27
N VAL A 131 17.76 -1.95 6.15
CA VAL A 131 18.10 -3.25 6.75
C VAL A 131 18.14 -4.37 5.70
N PHE A 132 17.48 -4.20 4.56
CA PHE A 132 17.49 -5.14 3.43
C PHE A 132 18.56 -4.77 2.39
N TYR A 133 19.31 -3.69 2.61
CA TYR A 133 20.37 -3.26 1.70
C TYR A 133 21.66 -4.03 1.99
N LYS A 134 22.21 -4.68 0.96
CA LYS A 134 23.40 -5.52 1.02
C LYS A 134 24.19 -5.37 -0.28
N ASN A 135 25.46 -4.99 -0.16
CA ASN A 135 26.43 -4.95 -1.27
C ASN A 135 25.96 -4.17 -2.51
N GLY A 136 25.27 -3.04 -2.32
CA GLY A 136 24.78 -2.24 -3.43
C GLY A 136 23.40 -2.65 -3.95
N ALA A 137 22.68 -3.56 -3.30
CA ALA A 137 21.38 -4.05 -3.76
C ALA A 137 20.45 -4.37 -2.59
N PHE A 138 19.17 -4.67 -2.88
CA PHE A 138 18.16 -4.98 -1.86
C PHE A 138 17.73 -6.44 -1.88
N THR A 139 17.58 -7.06 -0.71
CA THR A 139 17.12 -8.45 -0.54
C THR A 139 15.61 -8.49 -0.24
N MET A 140 14.91 -9.53 -0.71
CA MET A 140 13.47 -9.69 -0.43
C MET A 140 13.24 -10.01 1.05
N PHE A 141 14.01 -10.95 1.58
CA PHE A 141 14.05 -11.27 3.01
C PHE A 141 15.47 -11.10 3.56
N LYS A 142 15.58 -10.99 4.89
CA LYS A 142 16.89 -10.81 5.54
C LYS A 142 17.74 -12.06 5.35
N GLY A 143 19.01 -11.85 4.98
CA GLY A 143 19.98 -12.94 4.83
C GLY A 143 19.97 -13.64 3.47
N GLU A 144 19.01 -13.32 2.60
CA GLU A 144 18.95 -13.87 1.24
C GLU A 144 19.90 -13.14 0.27
N GLU A 145 19.93 -13.64 -0.96
CA GLU A 145 20.59 -12.98 -2.07
C GLU A 145 19.81 -11.74 -2.54
N PRO A 146 20.49 -10.71 -3.06
CA PRO A 146 19.80 -9.52 -3.55
C PRO A 146 18.90 -9.82 -4.74
N SER A 147 17.77 -9.12 -4.79
CA SER A 147 16.77 -9.19 -5.85
C SER A 147 16.93 -8.02 -6.80
N LEU A 148 17.12 -8.31 -8.09
CA LEU A 148 17.21 -7.30 -9.14
C LEU A 148 15.93 -6.45 -9.20
N TRP A 149 14.76 -7.11 -9.10
CA TRP A 149 13.46 -6.45 -9.14
C TRP A 149 13.26 -5.49 -7.97
N LEU A 150 13.56 -5.93 -6.74
CA LEU A 150 13.40 -5.07 -5.57
C LEU A 150 14.41 -3.93 -5.59
N THR A 151 15.63 -4.19 -6.07
CA THR A 151 16.66 -3.16 -6.21
C THR A 151 16.22 -2.07 -7.18
N ALA A 152 15.68 -2.45 -8.34
CA ALA A 152 15.11 -1.50 -9.31
C ALA A 152 13.94 -0.70 -8.72
N TYR A 153 13.06 -1.37 -7.99
CA TYR A 153 11.92 -0.73 -7.36
C TYR A 153 12.35 0.31 -6.32
N CYS A 154 13.25 -0.07 -5.41
CA CYS A 154 13.83 0.82 -4.41
C CYS A 154 14.53 2.02 -5.06
N ALA A 155 15.42 1.79 -6.03
CA ALA A 155 16.17 2.86 -6.69
C ALA A 155 15.24 3.90 -7.33
N ARG A 156 14.18 3.44 -8.01
CA ARG A 156 13.17 4.31 -8.63
C ARG A 156 12.42 5.13 -7.58
N MET A 157 11.94 4.50 -6.50
CA MET A 157 11.12 5.17 -5.48
C MET A 157 11.95 6.15 -4.65
N PHE A 158 13.17 5.78 -4.30
CA PHE A 158 14.09 6.64 -3.58
C PHE A 158 14.52 7.85 -4.41
N HIS A 159 14.78 7.66 -5.71
CA HIS A 159 15.02 8.79 -6.60
C HIS A 159 13.81 9.72 -6.69
N LEU A 160 12.59 9.17 -6.81
CA LEU A 160 11.36 9.97 -6.84
C LEU A 160 11.14 10.77 -5.55
N ALA A 161 11.61 10.26 -4.42
CA ALA A 161 11.53 10.93 -3.12
C ALA A 161 12.58 12.04 -2.92
N MET A 162 13.55 12.19 -3.82
CA MET A 162 14.55 13.26 -3.75
C MET A 162 13.93 14.59 -4.19
N TYR A 163 13.41 15.35 -3.22
CA TYR A 163 12.86 16.68 -3.43
C TYR A 163 13.52 17.66 -2.47
N SER A 164 14.06 18.78 -2.98
CA SER A 164 14.85 19.74 -2.17
C SER A 164 14.08 20.25 -0.95
N ASP A 165 12.78 20.48 -1.10
CA ASP A 165 11.94 21.02 -0.04
C ASP A 165 11.70 20.01 1.10
N TRP A 166 12.02 18.73 0.87
CA TRP A 166 11.78 17.64 1.82
C TRP A 166 13.03 17.22 2.61
N GLU A 167 14.22 17.67 2.22
CA GLU A 167 15.50 17.22 2.79
C GLU A 167 15.61 17.38 4.31
N ASN A 168 14.90 18.36 4.89
CA ASN A 168 14.85 18.57 6.33
C ASN A 168 14.13 17.44 7.11
N TYR A 169 13.27 16.67 6.43
CA TYR A 169 12.45 15.61 7.05
C TYR A 169 12.72 14.23 6.45
N LEU A 170 13.07 14.17 5.17
CA LEU A 170 13.40 12.95 4.42
C LEU A 170 14.64 13.22 3.57
N TYR A 171 15.75 12.61 3.96
CA TYR A 171 16.99 12.64 3.19
C TYR A 171 17.31 11.23 2.68
N ILE A 172 17.38 11.11 1.36
CA ILE A 172 17.76 9.87 0.67
C ILE A 172 19.22 10.00 0.26
N GLU A 173 20.05 9.03 0.64
CA GLU A 173 21.47 9.04 0.31
C GLU A 173 21.69 8.77 -1.19
N PRO A 174 22.25 9.73 -1.98
CA PRO A 174 22.40 9.55 -3.43
C PRO A 174 23.33 8.38 -3.79
N GLU A 175 24.35 8.13 -2.99
CA GLU A 175 25.31 7.04 -3.14
C GLU A 175 24.62 5.67 -3.14
N MET A 176 23.57 5.51 -2.33
CA MET A 176 22.81 4.26 -2.26
C MET A 176 22.08 3.97 -3.59
N ILE A 177 21.52 5.00 -4.22
CA ILE A 177 20.86 4.89 -5.52
C ILE A 177 21.90 4.57 -6.60
N MET A 178 23.03 5.28 -6.59
CA MET A 178 24.12 5.07 -7.56
C MET A 178 24.63 3.62 -7.52
N ARG A 179 24.94 3.09 -6.33
CA ARG A 179 25.37 1.70 -6.17
C ARG A 179 24.30 0.69 -6.59
N SER A 180 23.03 1.00 -6.31
CA SER A 180 21.90 0.20 -6.79
C SER A 180 21.82 0.16 -8.31
N MET A 181 22.06 1.28 -8.98
CA MET A 181 22.15 1.34 -10.44
C MET A 181 23.35 0.56 -10.98
N GLU A 182 24.53 0.73 -10.39
CA GLU A 182 25.72 -0.05 -10.77
C GLU A 182 25.50 -1.55 -10.61
N TYR A 183 24.83 -1.98 -9.54
CA TYR A 183 24.45 -3.38 -9.35
C TYR A 183 23.57 -3.86 -10.50
N MET A 184 22.49 -3.14 -10.82
CA MET A 184 21.57 -3.52 -11.90
C MET A 184 22.26 -3.65 -13.26
N LEU A 185 23.14 -2.70 -13.60
CA LEU A 185 23.87 -2.69 -14.86
C LEU A 185 24.78 -3.91 -15.06
N ARG A 186 25.24 -4.54 -13.98
CA ARG A 186 26.05 -5.78 -14.06
C ARG A 186 25.26 -7.00 -14.52
N TYR A 187 23.94 -6.97 -14.37
CA TYR A 187 23.04 -8.07 -14.75
C TYR A 187 22.36 -7.83 -16.10
N GLN A 188 22.59 -6.67 -16.73
CA GLN A 188 22.06 -6.37 -18.05
C GLN A 188 22.76 -7.19 -19.13
N THR A 189 21.98 -7.86 -19.97
CA THR A 189 22.45 -8.61 -21.13
C THR A 189 22.88 -7.67 -22.26
N ARG A 190 23.59 -8.20 -23.25
CA ARG A 190 24.01 -7.43 -24.44
C ARG A 190 22.85 -6.86 -25.24
N GLU A 191 21.70 -7.54 -25.21
CA GLU A 191 20.47 -7.12 -25.89
C GLU A 191 19.66 -6.08 -25.09
N GLY A 192 20.12 -5.74 -23.88
CA GLY A 192 19.51 -4.73 -23.03
C GLY A 192 18.46 -5.26 -22.05
N SER A 193 18.09 -6.56 -22.10
CA SER A 193 17.25 -7.23 -21.10
C SER A 193 17.99 -7.55 -19.81
#